data_AF-A0A2H0A0R3-F1
#
_entry.id   AF-A0A2H0A0R3-F1
#
_cell.length_a   1.000
_cell.length_b   1.000
_cell.length_c   1.000
_cell.angle_alpha   90.00
_cell.angle_beta   90.00
_cell.angle_gamma   90.00
#
_symmetry.space_group_name_H-M   'P 1'
#
loop_
_entity.id
_entity.type
_entity.pdbx_description
1 polymer ?
#
loop_
_entity_poly.entity_id
_entity_poly.type
_entity_poly.pdbx_seq_one_letter_code
_entity_poly.pdbx_strand_id
1 'polypeptide(L)'
;MISRNFLIGFITFVLAAGICLVSCAEKKQGKVIVSDQSFSIRQDGEFNWVIDAKGKIRNVGDVDVKKVVVTGYCRSCGEVLVAGIWFINDVKKTAGQKDVISFLAAGNETEFSFREVAFYFSQSGQAPEGLPEKLEVVVESFETIGG
;
A
#
# COMPACT_ATOMS: atom_id res chain seq x y z
N MET A 1 -21.04 -62.00 14.90
CA MET A 1 -19.69 -61.87 15.49
C MET A 1 -18.89 -60.91 14.63
N ILE A 2 -18.69 -59.68 15.09
CA ILE A 2 -17.78 -58.72 14.42
C ILE A 2 -16.36 -59.14 14.80
N SER A 3 -15.51 -59.43 13.81
CA SER A 3 -14.15 -59.86 14.09
C SER A 3 -13.34 -58.72 14.70
N ARG A 4 -12.48 -59.03 15.67
CA ARG A 4 -11.62 -58.05 16.36
C ARG A 4 -10.77 -57.24 15.37
N ASN A 5 -10.41 -57.84 14.23
CA ASN A 5 -9.65 -57.20 13.15
C ASN A 5 -10.50 -56.19 12.36
N PHE A 6 -11.80 -56.40 12.22
CA PHE A 6 -12.72 -55.44 11.58
C PHE A 6 -12.93 -54.19 12.44
N LEU A 7 -13.04 -54.36 13.77
CA LEU A 7 -13.17 -53.25 14.71
C LEU A 7 -11.89 -52.39 14.75
N ILE A 8 -10.72 -53.02 14.75
CA ILE A 8 -9.42 -52.33 14.72
C ILE A 8 -9.26 -51.58 13.39
N GLY A 9 -9.58 -52.21 12.25
CA GLY A 9 -9.51 -51.57 10.93
C GLY A 9 -10.41 -50.33 10.83
N PHE A 10 -11.63 -50.42 11.36
CA PHE A 10 -12.59 -49.32 11.33
C PHE A 10 -12.15 -48.13 12.21
N ILE A 11 -11.63 -48.40 13.41
CA ILE A 11 -11.12 -47.36 14.31
C ILE A 11 -9.90 -46.64 13.69
N THR A 12 -9.00 -47.39 13.06
CA THR A 12 -7.80 -46.81 12.43
C THR A 12 -8.16 -45.91 11.23
N PHE A 13 -9.17 -46.28 10.44
CA PHE A 13 -9.65 -45.49 9.30
C PHE A 13 -10.34 -44.19 9.73
N VAL A 14 -11.14 -44.23 10.81
CA VAL A 14 -11.80 -43.04 11.37
C VAL A 14 -10.78 -42.05 11.98
N LEU A 15 -9.73 -42.56 12.65
CA LEU A 15 -8.63 -41.73 13.17
C LEU A 15 -7.82 -41.07 12.05
N ALA A 16 -7.55 -41.78 10.95
CA ALA A 16 -6.84 -41.22 9.79
C ALA A 16 -7.66 -40.13 9.07
N ALA A 17 -8.98 -40.33 8.94
CA ALA A 17 -9.88 -39.35 8.34
C ALA A 17 -10.07 -38.08 9.21
N GLY A 18 -9.99 -38.21 10.54
CA GLY A 18 -10.10 -37.08 11.46
C GLY A 18 -8.92 -36.09 11.39
N ILE A 19 -7.72 -36.53 11.00
CA ILE A 19 -6.51 -35.68 10.96
C ILE A 19 -6.53 -34.72 9.77
N CYS A 20 -7.25 -35.04 8.68
CA CYS A 20 -7.32 -34.19 7.49
C CYS A 20 -8.20 -32.94 7.66
N LEU A 21 -9.07 -32.89 8.68
CA LEU A 21 -10.02 -31.78 8.86
C LEU A 21 -9.42 -30.56 9.59
N VAL A 22 -8.26 -30.71 10.25
CA VAL A 22 -7.66 -29.64 11.07
C VAL A 22 -6.65 -28.80 10.27
N SER A 23 -6.26 -29.22 9.06
CA SER A 23 -5.21 -28.55 8.27
C SER A 23 -5.72 -27.45 7.32
N CYS A 24 -7.00 -27.07 7.38
CA CYS A 24 -7.60 -26.05 6.52
C CYS A 24 -7.91 -24.73 7.25
N ALA A 25 -7.12 -24.38 8.26
CA ALA A 25 -7.15 -23.01 8.77
C ALA A 25 -6.57 -22.08 7.68
N GLU A 26 -7.39 -21.18 7.13
CA GLU A 26 -6.92 -20.13 6.23
C GLU A 26 -5.78 -19.36 6.91
N LYS A 27 -4.65 -19.22 6.21
CA LYS A 27 -3.54 -18.42 6.73
C LYS A 27 -4.01 -16.99 6.84
N LYS A 28 -3.98 -16.43 8.05
CA LYS A 28 -4.25 -15.02 8.26
C LYS A 28 -3.27 -14.17 7.43
N GLN A 29 -3.77 -13.19 6.69
CA GLN A 29 -2.94 -12.36 5.81
C GLN A 29 -3.08 -10.87 6.16
N GLY A 30 -1.96 -10.15 6.15
CA GLY A 30 -1.99 -8.68 6.23
C GLY A 30 -2.36 -8.10 4.87
N LYS A 31 -3.22 -7.08 4.87
CA LYS A 31 -3.64 -6.40 3.64
C LYS A 31 -3.97 -4.95 3.95
N VAL A 32 -3.27 -4.02 3.31
CA VAL A 32 -3.51 -2.59 3.46
C VAL A 32 -3.98 -2.02 2.13
N ILE A 33 -5.02 -1.20 2.15
CA ILE A 33 -5.54 -0.49 0.98
C ILE A 33 -5.50 1.01 1.22
N VAL A 34 -5.40 1.79 0.14
CA VAL A 34 -5.53 3.24 0.15
C VAL A 34 -7.01 3.62 -0.04
N SER A 35 -7.49 4.58 0.73
CA SER A 35 -8.82 5.20 0.63
C SER A 35 -8.69 6.73 0.66
N ASP A 36 -9.72 7.43 0.15
CA ASP A 36 -9.85 8.89 0.24
C ASP A 36 -8.61 9.69 -0.23
N GLN A 37 -7.89 9.21 -1.26
CA GLN A 37 -6.71 9.90 -1.76
C GLN A 37 -7.08 11.22 -2.44
N SER A 38 -6.24 12.24 -2.24
CA SER A 38 -6.35 13.56 -2.85
C SER A 38 -4.96 14.11 -3.17
N PHE A 39 -4.89 14.93 -4.22
CA PHE A 39 -3.67 15.57 -4.68
C PHE A 39 -3.87 17.07 -4.74
N SER A 40 -2.84 17.84 -4.39
CA SER A 40 -2.87 19.29 -4.44
C SER A 40 -1.60 19.86 -5.03
N ILE A 41 -1.74 20.87 -5.87
CA ILE A 41 -0.62 21.63 -6.41
C ILE A 41 -0.23 22.71 -5.40
N ARG A 42 1.06 22.81 -5.10
CA ARG A 42 1.63 23.83 -4.24
C ARG A 42 2.82 24.48 -4.93
N GLN A 43 2.93 25.80 -4.84
CA GLN A 43 4.11 26.51 -5.30
C GLN A 43 5.27 26.27 -4.31
N ASP A 44 6.42 25.87 -4.84
CA ASP A 44 7.64 25.52 -4.08
C ASP A 44 8.82 26.44 -4.39
N GLY A 45 8.59 27.43 -5.25
CA GLY A 45 9.51 28.51 -5.58
C GLY A 45 8.90 29.45 -6.61
N GLU A 46 9.61 30.52 -6.98
CA GLU A 46 9.12 31.48 -7.97
C GLU A 46 8.70 30.82 -9.29
N PHE A 47 9.45 29.80 -9.72
CA PHE A 47 9.27 29.09 -10.98
C PHE A 47 8.94 27.59 -10.82
N ASN A 48 8.63 27.14 -9.59
CA ASN A 48 8.49 25.71 -9.28
C ASN A 48 7.16 25.39 -8.59
N TRP A 49 6.54 24.29 -8.99
CA TRP A 49 5.36 23.71 -8.38
C TRP A 49 5.56 22.23 -8.14
N VAL A 50 4.89 21.73 -7.12
CA VAL A 50 4.92 20.32 -6.74
C VAL A 50 3.53 19.82 -6.45
N ILE A 51 3.37 18.49 -6.54
CA ILE A 51 2.15 17.80 -6.16
C ILE A 51 2.36 17.16 -4.80
N ASP A 52 1.56 17.56 -3.83
CA ASP A 52 1.48 16.92 -2.52
C ASP A 52 0.29 15.95 -2.51
N ALA A 53 0.38 14.88 -1.71
CA ALA A 53 -0.64 13.84 -1.60
C ALA A 53 -1.07 13.62 -0.15
N LYS A 54 -2.38 13.42 0.04
CA LYS A 54 -2.99 13.10 1.33
C LYS A 54 -4.11 12.09 1.15
N GLY A 55 -4.42 11.35 2.20
CA GLY A 55 -5.55 10.44 2.19
C GLY A 55 -5.51 9.52 3.39
N LYS A 56 -6.05 8.33 3.23
CA LYS A 56 -6.11 7.33 4.29
C LYS A 56 -5.63 5.97 3.82
N ILE A 57 -5.18 5.18 4.78
CA ILE A 57 -4.95 3.76 4.58
C ILE A 57 -5.77 2.96 5.59
N ARG A 58 -6.24 1.80 5.15
CA ARG A 58 -7.01 0.88 5.98
C ARG A 58 -6.40 -0.52 5.93
N ASN A 59 -6.20 -1.12 7.10
CA ASN A 59 -5.86 -2.52 7.19
C ASN A 59 -7.15 -3.35 7.07
N VAL A 60 -7.31 -4.03 5.94
CA VAL A 60 -8.44 -4.91 5.61
C VAL A 60 -8.05 -6.39 5.70
N GLY A 61 -6.86 -6.69 6.22
CA GLY A 61 -6.40 -8.05 6.50
C GLY A 61 -6.81 -8.55 7.89
N ASP A 62 -6.40 -9.78 8.19
CA ASP A 62 -6.78 -10.50 9.41
C ASP A 62 -5.76 -10.38 10.56
N VAL A 63 -4.66 -9.66 10.30
CA VAL A 63 -3.57 -9.42 11.27
C VAL A 63 -3.15 -7.96 11.26
N ASP A 64 -2.60 -7.54 12.39
CA ASP A 64 -2.01 -6.22 12.52
C ASP A 64 -0.76 -6.08 11.64
N VAL A 65 -0.48 -4.86 11.21
CA VAL A 65 0.70 -4.53 10.41
C VAL A 65 1.52 -3.41 11.07
N LYS A 66 2.80 -3.36 10.74
CA LYS A 66 3.73 -2.31 11.17
C LYS A 66 4.63 -1.85 10.04
N LYS A 67 5.24 -0.68 10.21
CA LYS A 67 6.12 -0.04 9.21
C LYS A 67 5.47 0.02 7.82
N VAL A 68 4.23 0.48 7.76
CA VAL A 68 3.52 0.65 6.49
C VAL A 68 4.11 1.85 5.77
N VAL A 69 4.72 1.62 4.62
CA VAL A 69 5.31 2.67 3.78
C VAL A 69 4.32 3.02 2.68
N VAL A 70 3.93 4.29 2.62
CA VAL A 70 2.98 4.83 1.64
C VAL A 70 3.68 5.89 0.81
N THR A 71 3.59 5.81 -0.52
CA THR A 71 4.20 6.79 -1.43
C THR A 71 3.34 7.00 -2.66
N GLY A 72 3.69 7.98 -3.49
CA GLY A 72 2.94 8.37 -4.68
C GLY A 72 3.77 8.31 -5.95
N TYR A 73 3.09 8.00 -7.05
CA TYR A 73 3.64 7.99 -8.40
C TYR A 73 2.79 8.84 -9.34
N CYS A 74 3.45 9.43 -10.33
CA CYS A 74 2.80 10.01 -11.50
C CYS A 74 3.18 9.19 -12.72
N ARG A 75 2.27 8.35 -13.22
CA ARG A 75 2.54 7.42 -14.33
C ARG A 75 2.46 8.07 -15.71
N SER A 76 1.97 9.31 -15.79
CA SER A 76 1.95 10.09 -17.04
C SER A 76 3.01 11.18 -17.11
N CYS A 77 3.80 11.37 -16.06
CA CYS A 77 4.82 12.41 -16.00
C CYS A 77 6.06 12.00 -16.81
N GLY A 78 6.80 13.00 -17.30
CA GLY A 78 8.09 12.78 -17.95
C GLY A 78 9.20 12.46 -16.94
N GLU A 79 10.28 11.86 -17.44
CA GLU A 79 11.51 11.60 -16.64
C GLU A 79 12.61 12.62 -16.92
N VAL A 80 12.40 13.49 -17.91
CA VAL A 80 13.31 14.57 -18.29
C VAL A 80 12.69 15.90 -17.88
N LEU A 81 13.48 16.75 -17.24
CA LEU A 81 13.05 18.10 -16.87
C LEU A 81 12.89 18.94 -18.13
N VAL A 82 11.63 19.24 -18.47
CA VAL A 82 11.24 20.13 -19.57
C VAL A 82 10.30 21.18 -19.00
N ALA A 83 10.58 22.45 -19.28
CA ALA A 83 9.72 23.54 -18.83
C ALA A 83 8.30 23.37 -19.38
N GLY A 84 7.30 23.58 -18.52
CA GLY A 84 5.89 23.42 -18.87
C GLY A 84 5.37 21.98 -18.82
N ILE A 85 6.17 21.01 -18.35
CA ILE A 85 5.78 19.60 -18.28
C ILE A 85 6.00 19.06 -16.86
N TRP A 86 5.04 18.28 -16.38
CA TRP A 86 5.18 17.54 -15.13
C TRP A 86 6.24 16.44 -15.26
N PHE A 87 7.18 16.39 -14.34
CA PHE A 87 8.23 15.39 -14.31
C PHE A 87 8.36 14.72 -12.94
N ILE A 88 8.88 13.50 -12.95
CA ILE A 88 9.27 12.75 -11.77
C ILE A 88 10.79 12.56 -11.74
N ASN A 89 11.33 12.28 -10.56
CA ASN A 89 12.65 11.71 -10.43
C ASN A 89 12.52 10.18 -10.24
N ASP A 90 13.38 9.42 -10.93
CA ASP A 90 13.50 7.97 -10.80
C ASP A 90 14.39 7.55 -9.60
N VAL A 91 14.94 8.53 -8.89
CA VAL A 91 15.74 8.32 -7.69
C VAL A 91 14.88 7.86 -6.51
N LYS A 92 15.54 7.23 -5.54
CA LYS A 92 14.91 6.76 -4.31
C LYS A 92 14.15 7.89 -3.59
N LYS A 93 12.88 7.62 -3.27
CA LYS A 93 12.01 8.54 -2.52
C LYS A 93 12.63 8.96 -1.19
N THR A 94 12.64 10.26 -0.92
CA THR A 94 13.10 10.84 0.34
C THR A 94 12.07 10.65 1.45
N ALA A 95 12.41 11.00 2.69
CA ALA A 95 11.47 10.98 3.81
C ALA A 95 10.28 11.94 3.63
N GLY A 96 10.43 13.00 2.82
CA GLY A 96 9.33 13.93 2.52
C GLY A 96 8.36 13.40 1.45
N GLN A 97 8.78 12.42 0.66
CA GLN A 97 8.03 11.85 -0.47
C GLN A 97 7.29 10.55 -0.14
N LYS A 98 7.26 10.18 1.14
CA LYS A 98 6.55 9.02 1.65
C LYS A 98 6.13 9.25 3.08
N ASP A 99 5.14 8.49 3.52
CA ASP A 99 4.74 8.41 4.91
C ASP A 99 5.05 7.00 5.45
N VAL A 100 5.39 6.92 6.73
CA VAL A 100 5.69 5.64 7.40
C VAL A 100 4.83 5.52 8.64
N ILE A 101 3.76 4.73 8.53
CA ILE A 101 2.88 4.42 9.66
C ILE A 101 3.53 3.32 10.48
N SER A 102 3.81 3.61 11.75
CA SER A 102 4.50 2.69 12.66
C SER A 102 3.70 1.42 12.91
N PHE A 103 2.38 1.53 13.07
CA PHE A 103 1.48 0.42 13.39
C PHE A 103 0.05 0.69 12.89
N LEU A 104 -0.63 -0.35 12.40
CA LEU A 104 -2.03 -0.30 12.01
C LEU A 104 -2.71 -1.64 12.32
N ALA A 105 -3.60 -1.63 13.31
CA ALA A 105 -4.34 -2.82 13.72
C ALA A 105 -5.32 -3.28 12.63
N ALA A 106 -5.64 -4.57 12.61
CA ALA A 106 -6.65 -5.14 11.70
C ALA A 106 -8.00 -4.41 11.86
N GLY A 107 -8.59 -4.00 10.74
CA GLY A 107 -9.86 -3.27 10.69
C GLY A 107 -9.74 -1.75 10.86
N ASN A 108 -8.60 -1.23 11.33
CA ASN A 108 -8.41 0.20 11.57
C ASN A 108 -8.00 0.97 10.32
N GLU A 109 -8.23 2.29 10.38
CA GLU A 109 -7.87 3.28 9.37
C GLU A 109 -6.99 4.38 10.01
N THR A 110 -6.08 4.95 9.23
CA THR A 110 -5.28 6.12 9.63
C THR A 110 -5.01 7.02 8.42
N GLU A 111 -4.71 8.28 8.68
CA GLU A 111 -4.34 9.25 7.66
C GLU A 111 -2.87 9.11 7.26
N PHE A 112 -2.55 9.53 6.02
CA PHE A 112 -1.20 9.75 5.54
C PHE A 112 -1.07 11.11 4.86
N SER A 113 0.13 11.66 4.84
CA SER A 113 0.45 12.88 4.07
C SER A 113 1.92 12.92 3.69
N PHE A 114 2.21 13.19 2.42
CA PHE A 114 3.57 13.41 1.92
C PHE A 114 3.56 14.40 0.76
N ARG A 115 4.75 14.89 0.40
CA ARG A 115 4.94 16.00 -0.56
C ARG A 115 5.67 15.50 -1.81
N GLU A 116 5.70 16.33 -2.84
CA GLU A 116 6.64 16.16 -3.97
C GLU A 116 6.48 14.82 -4.74
N VAL A 117 5.25 14.45 -5.07
CA VAL A 117 4.91 13.31 -5.94
C VAL A 117 5.44 13.51 -7.35
N ALA A 118 5.28 14.73 -7.88
CA ALA A 118 5.80 15.19 -9.15
C ALA A 118 6.11 16.68 -9.08
N PHE A 119 6.92 17.14 -10.01
CA PHE A 119 7.48 18.48 -10.07
C PHE A 119 7.13 19.14 -11.39
N TYR A 120 6.99 20.46 -11.37
CA TYR A 120 6.72 21.27 -12.55
C TYR A 120 7.55 22.54 -12.48
N PHE A 121 8.21 22.87 -13.58
CA PHE A 121 9.00 24.08 -13.72
C PHE A 121 8.48 24.91 -14.89
N SER A 122 8.39 26.23 -14.69
CA SER A 122 7.97 27.17 -15.74
C SER A 122 8.85 28.41 -15.73
N GLN A 123 9.52 28.69 -16.84
CA GLN A 123 10.39 29.86 -16.99
C GLN A 123 9.61 31.18 -16.90
N SER A 124 8.31 31.17 -17.22
CA SER A 124 7.46 32.36 -17.17
C SER A 124 6.85 32.61 -15.79
N GLY A 125 7.06 31.73 -14.81
CA GLY A 125 6.36 31.79 -13.53
C GLY A 125 4.88 31.41 -13.60
N GLN A 126 4.41 30.93 -14.75
CA GLN A 126 3.03 30.49 -14.92
C GLN A 126 2.79 29.14 -14.24
N ALA A 127 1.76 29.08 -13.40
CA ALA A 127 1.32 27.85 -12.75
C ALA A 127 0.83 26.81 -13.78
N PRO A 128 0.94 25.50 -13.46
CA PRO A 128 0.40 24.45 -14.32
C PRO A 128 -1.13 24.56 -14.45
N GLU A 129 -1.66 24.20 -15.61
CA GLU A 129 -3.11 24.26 -15.88
C GLU A 129 -3.92 23.28 -15.03
N GLY A 130 -3.28 22.23 -14.51
CA GLY A 130 -3.92 21.23 -13.67
C GLY A 130 -2.97 20.10 -13.26
N LEU A 131 -3.55 19.10 -12.59
CA LEU A 131 -2.86 17.87 -12.23
C LEU A 131 -2.62 17.01 -13.49
N PRO A 132 -1.48 16.30 -13.58
CA PRO A 132 -1.27 15.30 -14.60
C PRO A 132 -2.21 14.10 -14.40
N GLU A 133 -2.39 13.33 -15.47
CA GLU A 133 -3.15 12.09 -15.40
C GLU A 133 -2.39 11.00 -14.62
N LYS A 134 -3.10 9.92 -14.26
CA LYS A 134 -2.50 8.70 -13.67
C LYS A 134 -1.60 8.97 -12.44
N LEU A 135 -2.04 9.88 -11.58
CA LEU A 135 -1.53 10.00 -10.22
C LEU A 135 -2.08 8.85 -9.37
N GLU A 136 -1.20 8.20 -8.61
CA GLU A 136 -1.57 7.11 -7.74
C GLU A 136 -0.81 7.18 -6.41
N VAL A 137 -1.50 6.82 -5.33
CA VAL A 137 -0.87 6.50 -4.05
C VAL A 137 -0.86 4.99 -3.89
N VAL A 138 0.26 4.44 -3.42
CA VAL A 138 0.40 3.00 -3.18
C VAL A 138 0.98 2.72 -1.80
N VAL A 139 0.61 1.57 -1.25
CA VAL A 139 1.33 0.96 -0.14
C VAL A 139 2.52 0.21 -0.73
N GLU A 140 3.71 0.74 -0.53
CA GLU A 140 4.97 0.18 -1.06
C GLU A 140 5.38 -1.07 -0.29
N SER A 141 5.24 -1.05 1.04
CA SER A 141 5.58 -2.19 1.90
C SER A 141 4.92 -2.10 3.27
N PHE A 142 4.86 -3.24 3.97
CA PHE A 142 4.51 -3.36 5.39
C PHE A 142 5.03 -4.69 5.95
N GLU A 143 5.11 -4.80 7.28
CA GLU A 143 5.40 -6.05 8.00
C GLU A 143 4.14 -6.51 8.73
N THR A 144 3.85 -7.82 8.72
CA THR A 144 2.75 -8.40 9.52
C THR A 144 3.22 -8.73 10.93
N ILE A 145 2.34 -8.58 11.93
CA ILE A 145 2.60 -8.98 13.31
C ILE A 145 1.85 -10.29 13.59
N GLY A 146 2.59 -11.36 13.91
CA GLY A 146 2.00 -12.67 14.24
C GLY A 146 1.78 -13.61 13.05
N GLY A 147 2.52 -13.41 11.95
CA GLY A 147 2.68 -14.37 10.86
C GLY A 147 3.87 -15.30 11.07
#